data_AF-A0A2H6MUP2-F1
#
_entry.id   AF-A0A2H6MUP2-F1
#
_cell.length_a   1.000
_cell.length_b   1.000
_cell.length_c   1.000
_cell.angle_alpha   90.00
_cell.angle_beta   90.00
_cell.angle_gamma   90.00
#
_symmetry.space_group_name_H-M   'P 1'
#
loop_
_entity.id
_entity.type
_entity.pdbx_description
1 polymer ?
#
loop_
_entity_poly.entity_id
_entity_poly.type
_entity_poly.pdbx_seq_one_letter_code
_entity_poly.pdbx_strand_id
1 'polypeptide(L)'
;INAENHERLVTIKGSSGREKALFLRLYLLEGISHYHNGREKEAAECLQRAHSLFQELVIDPEKINSLLLLGFSAQEARLGLRACDGHLEHAANHISNRREEKNLIRKEEKAKRKKRLEGINSLKSMGYSERAAREALHKSKGNIEEAVKVILDNPQLLLPSDDASTPGDDFQVPQPSIEQLVYMGFNAGIAEQALKIFRGNIQLAVQTLLHYGGSLPADLQTPSDSTTTSNESSSSKDSPTDSAGTSGASTDEDMEVDAVSEILEDIPEHEEDYLDLTLEEEEVVINEYLSYIRHLQIPSK
;
A
#
# COMPACT_ATOMS: atom_id res chain seq x y z
N ILE A 1 33.53 14.21 -17.34
CA ILE A 1 32.07 14.49 -17.25
C ILE A 1 31.94 15.75 -16.41
N ASN A 2 31.30 16.78 -16.94
CA ASN A 2 31.57 18.19 -16.63
C ASN A 2 31.01 18.65 -15.26
N ALA A 3 31.75 19.56 -14.61
CA ALA A 3 31.37 20.32 -13.41
C ALA A 3 29.96 20.96 -13.48
N GLU A 4 29.47 21.27 -14.68
CA GLU A 4 28.11 21.79 -14.94
C GLU A 4 26.99 20.86 -14.46
N ASN A 5 27.18 19.54 -14.51
CA ASN A 5 26.18 18.60 -14.01
C ASN A 5 26.12 18.58 -12.48
N HIS A 6 27.24 18.90 -11.81
CA HIS A 6 27.29 18.99 -10.34
C HIS A 6 26.51 20.20 -9.84
N GLU A 7 26.66 21.35 -10.49
CA GLU A 7 25.95 22.58 -10.11
C GLU A 7 24.43 22.45 -10.36
N ARG A 8 24.03 21.74 -11.41
CA ARG A 8 22.62 21.45 -11.71
C ARG A 8 21.97 20.44 -10.75
N LEU A 9 22.69 19.43 -10.27
CA LEU A 9 22.16 18.49 -9.27
C LEU A 9 22.00 19.13 -7.89
N VAL A 10 23.00 19.91 -7.46
CA VAL A 10 22.96 20.66 -6.19
C VAL A 10 21.78 21.63 -6.14
N THR A 11 21.43 22.26 -7.27
CA THR A 11 20.32 23.21 -7.37
C THR A 11 18.94 22.55 -7.41
N ILE A 12 18.82 21.29 -7.85
CA ILE A 12 17.54 20.59 -7.96
C ILE A 12 17.17 19.86 -6.65
N LYS A 13 18.15 19.31 -5.91
CA LYS A 13 17.88 18.40 -4.77
C LYS A 13 18.13 19.02 -3.38
N GLY A 14 18.70 20.22 -3.28
CA GLY A 14 18.77 21.01 -2.04
C GLY A 14 19.57 20.41 -0.87
N SER A 15 20.20 19.24 -1.02
CA SER A 15 20.96 18.56 0.04
C SER A 15 22.41 18.31 -0.38
N SER A 16 23.20 19.38 -0.38
CA SER A 16 24.61 19.39 -0.77
C SER A 16 25.48 18.39 0.02
N GLY A 17 25.12 18.04 1.26
CA GLY A 17 25.88 17.06 2.06
C GLY A 17 25.70 15.59 1.66
N ARG A 18 24.54 15.23 1.08
CA ARG A 18 24.12 13.83 0.91
C ARG A 18 24.62 13.19 -0.39
N GLU A 19 24.74 13.99 -1.47
CA GLU A 19 25.27 13.53 -2.77
C GLU A 19 26.81 13.47 -2.81
N LYS A 20 27.49 14.14 -1.87
CA LYS A 20 28.95 14.10 -1.75
C LYS A 20 29.51 12.69 -1.56
N ALA A 21 28.75 11.77 -0.97
CA ALA A 21 29.18 10.37 -0.81
C ALA A 21 29.29 9.67 -2.17
N LEU A 22 28.36 9.94 -3.08
CA LEU A 22 28.40 9.41 -4.45
C LEU A 22 29.57 10.03 -5.23
N PHE A 23 29.81 11.32 -5.06
CA PHE A 23 30.96 11.98 -5.68
C PHE A 23 32.30 11.48 -5.17
N LEU A 24 32.41 11.19 -3.88
CA LEU A 24 33.58 10.57 -3.29
C LEU A 24 33.86 9.21 -3.96
N ARG A 25 32.85 8.35 -4.09
CA ARG A 25 33.00 7.04 -4.74
C ARG A 25 33.35 7.17 -6.22
N LEU A 26 32.78 8.15 -6.91
CA LEU A 26 33.11 8.49 -8.29
C LEU A 26 34.59 8.88 -8.44
N TYR A 27 35.08 9.83 -7.64
CA TYR A 27 36.47 10.28 -7.69
C TYR A 27 37.45 9.18 -7.30
N LEU A 28 37.08 8.31 -6.35
CA LEU A 28 37.86 7.14 -5.97
C LEU A 28 37.99 6.16 -7.14
N LEU A 29 36.89 5.81 -7.80
CA LEU A 29 36.87 4.94 -8.99
C LEU A 29 37.68 5.54 -10.15
N GLU A 30 37.52 6.84 -10.39
CA GLU A 30 38.28 7.58 -11.41
C GLU A 30 39.78 7.55 -11.06
N GLY A 31 40.15 7.85 -9.82
CA GLY A 31 41.54 7.79 -9.34
C GLY A 31 42.20 6.43 -9.52
N ILE A 32 41.50 5.34 -9.19
CA ILE A 32 41.97 3.96 -9.41
C ILE A 32 42.15 3.68 -10.90
N SER A 33 41.19 4.10 -11.73
CA SER A 33 41.29 3.96 -13.19
C SER A 33 42.50 4.72 -13.75
N HIS A 34 42.74 5.98 -13.33
CA HIS A 34 43.91 6.73 -13.76
C HIS A 34 45.23 6.10 -13.30
N TYR A 35 45.26 5.53 -12.10
CA TYR A 35 46.42 4.80 -11.59
C TYR A 35 46.78 3.61 -12.47
N HIS A 36 45.81 2.74 -12.79
CA HIS A 36 46.05 1.58 -13.66
C HIS A 36 46.36 1.96 -15.12
N ASN A 37 45.94 3.15 -15.57
CA ASN A 37 46.26 3.70 -16.89
C ASN A 37 47.63 4.41 -16.93
N GLY A 38 48.40 4.43 -15.84
CA GLY A 38 49.72 5.07 -15.77
C GLY A 38 49.69 6.61 -15.69
N ARG A 39 48.53 7.21 -15.42
CA ARG A 39 48.34 8.66 -15.29
C ARG A 39 48.40 9.07 -13.83
N GLU A 40 49.60 8.99 -13.24
CA GLU A 40 49.81 9.14 -11.79
C GLU A 40 49.44 10.52 -11.24
N LYS A 41 49.69 11.60 -12.01
CA LYS A 41 49.36 12.97 -11.58
C LYS A 41 47.85 13.17 -11.45
N GLU A 42 47.10 12.74 -12.46
CA GLU A 42 45.63 12.79 -12.46
C GLU A 42 45.04 11.88 -11.38
N ALA A 43 45.62 10.69 -11.19
CA ALA A 43 45.24 9.78 -10.11
C ALA A 43 45.43 10.42 -8.73
N ALA A 44 46.57 11.10 -8.51
CA ALA A 44 46.86 11.79 -7.25
C ALA A 44 45.87 12.93 -6.99
N GLU A 45 45.54 13.72 -8.00
CA GLU A 45 44.55 14.79 -7.89
C GLU A 45 43.15 14.25 -7.57
N CYS A 46 42.69 13.22 -8.27
CA CYS A 46 41.39 12.61 -8.02
C CYS A 46 41.31 11.96 -6.62
N LEU A 47 42.36 11.26 -6.19
CA LEU A 47 42.42 10.67 -4.85
C LEU A 47 42.52 11.72 -3.74
N GLN A 48 43.21 12.84 -3.96
CA GLN A 48 43.22 13.96 -3.02
C GLN A 48 41.83 14.61 -2.91
N ARG A 49 41.11 14.80 -4.02
CA ARG A 49 39.72 15.30 -4.00
C ARG A 49 38.80 14.33 -3.26
N ALA A 50 38.93 13.02 -3.50
CA ALA A 50 38.19 12.00 -2.77
C ALA A 50 38.50 12.05 -1.26
N HIS A 51 39.77 12.24 -0.89
CA HIS A 51 40.19 12.37 0.51
C HIS A 51 39.65 13.63 1.20
N SER A 52 39.65 14.78 0.52
CA SER A 52 39.05 16.01 1.06
C SER A 52 37.55 15.85 1.30
N LEU A 53 36.83 15.24 0.34
CA LEU A 53 35.42 14.93 0.51
C LEU A 53 35.19 13.90 1.63
N PHE A 54 36.10 12.95 1.81
CA PHE A 54 36.01 11.98 2.89
C PHE A 54 36.05 12.69 4.24
N GLN A 55 37.02 13.58 4.45
CA GLN A 55 37.16 14.35 5.68
C GLN A 55 35.92 15.21 5.98
N GLU A 56 35.26 15.75 4.95
CA GLU A 56 34.00 16.48 5.12
C GLU A 56 32.82 15.57 5.50
N LEU A 57 32.85 14.30 5.07
CA LEU A 57 31.73 13.36 5.23
C LEU A 57 31.86 12.45 6.46
N VAL A 58 33.05 12.35 7.04
CA VAL A 58 33.29 11.60 8.27
C VAL A 58 32.51 12.24 9.41
N ILE A 59 31.64 11.43 10.02
CA ILE A 59 30.84 11.82 11.16
C ILE A 59 31.54 11.33 12.42
N ASP A 60 31.62 12.20 13.42
CA ASP A 60 32.20 11.87 14.72
C ASP A 60 31.39 10.78 15.45
N PRO A 61 32.01 9.63 15.80
CA PRO A 61 31.33 8.55 16.50
C PRO A 61 30.78 8.98 17.88
N GLU A 62 31.39 9.96 18.55
CA GLU A 62 30.90 10.45 19.84
C GLU A 62 29.55 11.16 19.71
N LYS A 63 29.37 11.90 18.61
CA LYS A 63 28.09 12.57 18.31
C LYS A 63 27.00 11.57 17.96
N ILE A 64 27.35 10.50 17.24
CA ILE A 64 26.43 9.39 16.96
C ILE A 64 25.99 8.74 18.28
N ASN A 65 26.94 8.42 19.16
CA ASN A 65 26.65 7.83 20.46
C ASN A 65 25.75 8.72 21.32
N SER A 66 25.94 10.04 21.26
CA SER A 66 25.09 11.01 21.96
C SER A 66 23.64 10.97 21.48
N LEU A 67 23.41 10.84 20.16
CA LEU A 67 22.07 10.68 19.59
C LEU A 67 21.47 9.29 19.88
N LEU A 68 22.28 8.24 19.94
CA LEU A 68 21.83 6.91 20.37
C LEU A 68 21.32 6.93 21.82
N LEU A 69 22.02 7.63 22.72
CA LEU A 69 21.60 7.80 24.11
C LEU A 69 20.27 8.57 24.23
N LEU A 70 19.96 9.45 23.27
CA LEU A 70 18.66 10.12 23.17
C LEU A 70 17.53 9.21 22.64
N GLY A 71 17.85 7.98 22.23
CA GLY A 71 16.88 6.99 21.75
C GLY A 71 16.64 6.99 20.25
N PHE A 72 17.53 7.63 19.47
CA PHE A 72 17.53 7.52 18.02
C PHE A 72 18.25 6.24 17.57
N SER A 73 17.91 5.73 16.39
CA SER A 73 18.66 4.64 15.77
C SER A 73 20.00 5.13 15.24
N ALA A 74 20.96 4.21 15.05
CA ALA A 74 22.27 4.57 14.50
C ALA A 74 22.16 5.17 13.09
N GLN A 75 21.22 4.67 12.29
CA GLN A 75 20.95 5.14 10.93
C GLN A 75 20.35 6.56 10.95
N GLU A 76 19.32 6.80 11.77
CA GLU A 76 18.74 8.14 11.96
C GLU A 76 19.79 9.15 12.44
N ALA A 77 20.67 8.74 13.38
CA ALA A 77 21.74 9.58 13.89
C ALA A 77 22.74 9.97 12.79
N ARG A 78 23.20 9.01 11.97
CA ARG A 78 24.12 9.27 10.85
C ARG A 78 23.48 10.16 9.79
N LEU A 79 22.27 9.84 9.36
CA LEU A 79 21.55 10.61 8.35
C LEU A 79 21.20 12.02 8.84
N GLY A 80 20.81 12.16 10.11
CA GLY A 80 20.52 13.44 10.75
C GLY A 80 21.76 14.31 10.89
N LEU A 81 22.89 13.73 11.33
CA LEU A 81 24.16 14.45 11.41
C LEU A 81 24.66 14.87 10.03
N ARG A 82 24.53 14.01 9.00
CA ARG A 82 24.89 14.34 7.62
C ARG A 82 23.99 15.43 7.01
N ALA A 83 22.75 15.55 7.47
CA ALA A 83 21.82 16.60 7.07
C ALA A 83 22.17 17.98 7.65
N CYS A 84 22.72 17.97 8.87
CA CYS A 84 22.97 19.16 9.67
C CYS A 84 24.48 19.45 9.83
N ASP A 85 25.31 19.00 8.88
CA ASP A 85 26.76 19.22 8.85
C ASP A 85 27.48 18.89 10.17
N GLY A 86 27.02 17.84 10.86
CA GLY A 86 27.60 17.35 12.11
C GLY A 86 27.21 18.14 13.36
N HIS A 87 26.19 18.99 13.32
CA HIS A 87 25.63 19.66 14.48
C HIS A 87 24.63 18.77 15.24
N LEU A 88 24.93 18.43 16.50
CA LEU A 88 24.14 17.52 17.32
C LEU A 88 22.72 18.03 17.58
N GLU A 89 22.57 19.25 18.08
CA GLU A 89 21.26 19.85 18.41
C GLU A 89 20.35 19.96 17.20
N HIS A 90 20.89 20.40 16.06
CA HIS A 90 20.14 20.50 14.82
C HIS A 90 19.75 19.10 14.29
N ALA A 91 20.65 18.12 14.38
CA ALA A 91 20.35 16.74 14.01
C ALA A 91 19.24 16.15 14.88
N ALA A 92 19.28 16.34 16.20
CA ALA A 92 18.25 15.86 17.12
C ALA A 92 16.87 16.43 16.77
N ASN A 93 16.78 17.76 16.57
CA ASN A 93 15.54 18.43 16.18
C ASN A 93 15.05 18.00 14.78
N HIS A 94 15.96 17.80 13.83
CA HIS A 94 15.60 17.33 12.48
C HIS A 94 15.04 15.90 12.52
N ILE A 95 15.66 15.00 13.30
CA ILE A 95 15.18 13.61 13.45
C ILE A 95 13.82 13.59 14.16
N SER A 96 13.63 14.38 15.22
CA SER A 96 12.34 14.44 15.94
C SER A 96 11.21 14.97 15.05
N ASN A 97 11.42 16.08 14.36
CA ASN A 97 10.41 16.67 13.48
C ASN A 97 10.01 15.71 12.36
N ARG A 98 10.99 15.03 11.75
CA ARG A 98 10.74 14.04 10.71
C ARG A 98 9.96 12.84 11.23
N ARG A 99 10.30 12.34 12.43
CA ARG A 99 9.56 11.25 13.07
C ARG A 99 8.10 11.65 13.36
N GLU A 100 7.88 12.88 13.81
CA GLU A 100 6.53 13.43 14.03
C GLU A 100 5.73 13.53 12.72
N GLU A 101 6.32 14.08 11.66
CA GLU A 101 5.69 14.20 10.35
C GLU A 101 5.29 12.82 9.79
N LYS A 102 6.21 11.85 9.80
CA LYS A 102 5.92 10.45 9.38
C LYS A 102 4.80 9.83 10.22
N ASN A 103 4.81 10.08 11.53
CA ASN A 103 3.75 9.60 12.42
C ASN A 103 2.38 10.25 12.14
N LEU A 104 2.35 11.53 11.76
CA LEU A 104 1.12 12.22 11.37
C LEU A 104 0.56 11.64 10.07
N ILE A 105 1.40 11.48 9.05
CA ILE A 105 1.00 10.87 7.76
C ILE A 105 0.46 9.46 8.00
N ARG A 106 1.19 8.62 8.75
CA ARG A 106 0.77 7.24 9.07
C ARG A 106 -0.56 7.19 9.83
N LYS A 107 -0.78 8.12 10.77
CA LYS A 107 -2.05 8.24 11.50
C LYS A 107 -3.19 8.67 10.58
N GLU A 108 -2.95 9.64 9.69
CA GLU A 108 -3.96 10.12 8.74
C GLU A 108 -4.36 9.02 7.75
N GLU A 109 -3.39 8.29 7.18
CA GLU A 109 -3.66 7.17 6.29
C GLU A 109 -4.39 6.04 6.99
N LYS A 110 -3.99 5.67 8.21
CA LYS A 110 -4.70 4.67 9.01
C LYS A 110 -6.14 5.11 9.30
N ALA A 111 -6.37 6.38 9.60
CA ALA A 111 -7.71 6.92 9.81
C ALA A 111 -8.55 6.90 8.53
N LYS A 112 -7.98 7.26 7.36
CA LYS A 112 -8.64 7.15 6.05
C LYS A 112 -8.99 5.69 5.71
N ARG A 113 -8.06 4.76 5.92
CA ARG A 113 -8.29 3.31 5.73
C ARG A 113 -9.42 2.82 6.63
N LYS A 114 -9.41 3.21 7.91
CA LYS A 114 -10.47 2.86 8.86
C LYS A 114 -11.85 3.37 8.42
N LYS A 115 -11.96 4.66 8.05
CA LYS A 115 -13.21 5.24 7.53
C LYS A 115 -13.74 4.51 6.29
N ARG A 116 -12.83 4.16 5.36
CA ARG A 116 -13.20 3.40 4.15
C ARG A 116 -13.78 2.04 4.51
N LEU A 117 -13.14 1.33 5.44
CA LEU A 117 -13.59 0.01 5.89
C LEU A 117 -14.91 0.09 6.68
N GLU A 118 -15.07 1.10 7.53
CA GLU A 118 -16.34 1.38 8.22
C GLU A 118 -17.50 1.62 7.23
N GLY A 119 -17.25 2.37 6.15
CA GLY A 119 -18.21 2.55 5.06
C GLY A 119 -18.60 1.24 4.39
N ILE A 120 -17.60 0.40 4.06
CA ILE A 120 -17.84 -0.92 3.44
C ILE A 120 -18.66 -1.82 4.38
N ASN A 121 -18.26 -1.90 5.65
CA ASN A 121 -18.96 -2.69 6.67
C ASN A 121 -20.39 -2.19 6.94
N SER A 122 -20.62 -0.88 6.82
CA SER A 122 -21.96 -0.29 6.93
C SER A 122 -22.87 -0.71 5.76
N LEU A 123 -22.35 -0.77 4.54
CA LEU A 123 -23.12 -1.26 3.38
C LEU A 123 -23.29 -2.79 3.42
N LYS A 124 -22.28 -3.52 3.89
CA LYS A 124 -22.35 -4.98 4.10
C LYS A 124 -23.41 -5.34 5.14
N SER A 125 -23.55 -4.56 6.22
CA SER A 125 -24.61 -4.75 7.22
C SER A 125 -26.01 -4.40 6.72
N MET A 126 -26.13 -3.53 5.71
CA MET A 126 -27.38 -3.32 4.95
C MET A 126 -27.70 -4.50 3.99
N GLY A 127 -26.75 -5.41 3.79
CA GLY A 127 -26.89 -6.61 2.97
C GLY A 127 -26.32 -6.49 1.56
N TYR A 128 -25.63 -5.39 1.23
CA TYR A 128 -24.94 -5.26 -0.04
C TYR A 128 -23.68 -6.13 -0.07
N SER A 129 -23.31 -6.63 -1.26
CA SER A 129 -22.06 -7.38 -1.43
C SER A 129 -20.85 -6.48 -1.21
N GLU A 130 -19.72 -7.08 -0.79
CA GLU A 130 -18.50 -6.32 -0.53
C GLU A 130 -17.96 -5.62 -1.79
N ARG A 131 -18.07 -6.30 -2.94
CA ARG A 131 -17.72 -5.74 -4.25
C ARG A 131 -18.58 -4.52 -4.58
N ALA A 132 -19.90 -4.63 -4.42
CA ALA A 132 -20.82 -3.53 -4.68
C ALA A 132 -20.57 -2.34 -3.75
N ALA A 133 -20.38 -2.61 -2.44
CA ALA A 133 -20.05 -1.60 -1.45
C ALA A 133 -18.75 -0.86 -1.79
N ARG A 134 -17.69 -1.58 -2.17
CA ARG A 134 -16.39 -1.01 -2.54
C ARG A 134 -16.49 -0.14 -3.79
N GLU A 135 -17.16 -0.62 -4.83
CA GLU A 135 -17.31 0.12 -6.08
C GLU A 135 -18.18 1.38 -5.90
N ALA A 136 -19.27 1.26 -5.15
CA ALA A 136 -20.16 2.37 -4.88
C ALA A 136 -19.50 3.45 -4.01
N LEU A 137 -18.78 3.06 -2.95
CA LEU A 137 -18.04 4.00 -2.10
C LEU A 137 -16.90 4.70 -2.84
N HIS A 138 -16.30 4.02 -3.82
CA HIS A 138 -15.31 4.64 -4.70
C HIS A 138 -15.96 5.72 -5.58
N LYS A 139 -17.12 5.43 -6.17
CA LYS A 139 -17.89 6.39 -6.99
C LYS A 139 -18.46 7.56 -6.16
N SER A 140 -18.85 7.32 -4.91
CA SER A 140 -19.44 8.33 -4.01
C SER A 140 -18.44 9.06 -3.12
N LYS A 141 -17.12 8.87 -3.34
CA LYS A 141 -16.05 9.49 -2.55
C LYS A 141 -16.19 9.26 -1.03
N GLY A 142 -16.73 8.10 -0.64
CA GLY A 142 -16.89 7.71 0.76
C GLY A 142 -18.18 8.20 1.45
N ASN A 143 -19.12 8.79 0.70
CA ASN A 143 -20.45 9.10 1.22
C ASN A 143 -21.35 7.86 1.13
N ILE A 144 -21.95 7.44 2.25
CA ILE A 144 -22.75 6.21 2.34
C ILE A 144 -24.10 6.38 1.63
N GLU A 145 -24.77 7.53 1.83
CA GLU A 145 -26.08 7.78 1.21
C GLU A 145 -25.98 7.88 -0.31
N GLU A 146 -24.93 8.52 -0.82
CA GLU A 146 -24.63 8.56 -2.24
C GLU A 146 -24.20 7.20 -2.78
N ALA A 147 -23.45 6.41 -2.01
CA ALA A 147 -23.10 5.04 -2.40
C ALA A 147 -24.34 4.18 -2.58
N VAL A 148 -25.30 4.25 -1.66
CA VAL A 148 -26.57 3.52 -1.76
C VAL A 148 -27.32 3.90 -3.05
N LYS A 149 -27.39 5.20 -3.39
CA LYS A 149 -28.00 5.64 -4.66
C LYS A 149 -27.26 5.07 -5.86
N VAL A 150 -25.93 5.14 -5.87
CA VAL A 150 -25.11 4.57 -6.95
C VAL A 150 -25.36 3.06 -7.09
N ILE A 151 -25.52 2.31 -5.99
CA ILE A 151 -25.85 0.88 -6.06
C ILE A 151 -27.22 0.69 -6.71
N LEU A 152 -28.22 1.47 -6.30
CA LEU A 152 -29.58 1.39 -6.85
C LEU A 152 -29.66 1.82 -8.32
N ASP A 153 -28.82 2.76 -8.75
CA ASP A 153 -28.75 3.21 -10.15
C ASP A 153 -28.02 2.20 -11.06
N ASN A 154 -27.23 1.30 -10.47
CA ASN A 154 -26.44 0.29 -11.20
C ASN A 154 -26.94 -1.13 -10.89
N PRO A 155 -27.88 -1.68 -11.68
CA PRO A 155 -28.47 -3.01 -11.41
C PRO A 155 -27.42 -4.14 -11.42
N GLN A 156 -26.31 -3.97 -12.13
CA GLN A 156 -25.19 -4.91 -12.14
C GLN A 156 -24.48 -5.05 -10.78
N LEU A 157 -24.58 -4.04 -9.90
CA LEU A 157 -24.04 -4.08 -8.54
C LEU A 157 -25.01 -4.69 -7.52
N LEU A 158 -26.30 -4.75 -7.85
CA LEU A 158 -27.33 -5.40 -7.03
C LEU A 158 -27.29 -6.92 -7.17
N LEU A 159 -26.66 -7.44 -8.22
CA LEU A 159 -26.49 -8.87 -8.41
C LEU A 159 -25.53 -9.43 -7.35
N PRO A 160 -25.92 -10.50 -6.63
CA PRO A 160 -25.00 -11.25 -5.79
C PRO A 160 -23.86 -11.77 -6.68
N SER A 161 -22.61 -11.34 -6.40
CA SER A 161 -21.45 -11.95 -7.06
C SER A 161 -21.22 -13.37 -6.53
N ASP A 162 -20.65 -14.23 -7.38
CA ASP A 162 -20.45 -15.68 -7.23
C ASP A 162 -19.59 -16.15 -6.01
N ASP A 163 -19.20 -15.24 -5.11
CA ASP A 163 -18.38 -15.56 -3.92
C ASP A 163 -19.11 -16.46 -2.92
N ALA A 164 -20.43 -16.60 -3.05
CA ALA A 164 -21.18 -17.68 -2.42
C ALA A 164 -21.35 -18.84 -3.41
N SER A 165 -20.26 -19.56 -3.64
CA SER A 165 -20.26 -20.84 -4.33
C SER A 165 -20.99 -21.90 -3.49
N THR A 166 -22.32 -21.92 -3.63
CA THR A 166 -23.11 -23.16 -3.56
C THR A 166 -23.92 -23.24 -4.84
N PRO A 167 -23.47 -24.06 -5.81
CA PRO A 167 -24.22 -24.28 -7.03
C PRO A 167 -25.44 -25.16 -6.70
N GLY A 168 -26.65 -24.62 -6.87
CA GLY A 168 -27.86 -25.43 -7.00
C GLY A 168 -28.96 -25.28 -5.94
N ASP A 169 -28.90 -24.31 -5.04
CA ASP A 169 -30.05 -24.06 -4.16
C ASP A 169 -31.03 -23.10 -4.85
N ASP A 170 -32.11 -23.66 -5.40
CA ASP A 170 -33.32 -22.91 -5.74
C ASP A 170 -33.79 -22.25 -4.43
N PHE A 171 -33.28 -21.05 -4.14
CA PHE A 171 -33.62 -20.34 -2.91
C PHE A 171 -35.15 -20.21 -2.85
N GLN A 172 -35.76 -21.02 -1.98
CA GLN A 172 -37.19 -21.00 -1.78
C GLN A 172 -37.52 -19.78 -0.93
N VAL A 173 -38.16 -18.81 -1.58
CA VAL A 173 -38.60 -17.59 -0.94
C VAL A 173 -39.66 -17.94 0.11
N PRO A 174 -39.46 -17.59 1.39
CA PRO A 174 -40.44 -17.91 2.41
C PRO A 174 -41.73 -17.12 2.17
N GLN A 175 -42.87 -17.82 2.07
CA GLN A 175 -44.21 -17.23 1.91
C GLN A 175 -44.50 -16.00 2.80
N PRO A 176 -44.14 -15.96 4.10
CA PRO A 176 -44.39 -14.78 4.92
C PRO A 176 -43.64 -13.52 4.44
N SER A 177 -42.49 -13.67 3.78
CA SER A 177 -41.75 -12.53 3.22
C SER A 177 -42.42 -11.93 1.98
N ILE A 178 -43.06 -12.79 1.17
CA ILE A 178 -43.87 -12.37 0.01
C ILE A 178 -45.14 -11.67 0.52
N GLU A 179 -45.83 -12.26 1.49
CA GLU A 179 -47.01 -11.65 2.13
C GLU A 179 -46.70 -10.27 2.70
N GLN A 180 -45.54 -10.09 3.33
CA GLN A 180 -45.11 -8.79 3.86
C GLN A 180 -44.92 -7.73 2.75
N LEU A 181 -44.33 -8.09 1.60
CA LEU A 181 -44.21 -7.19 0.44
C LEU A 181 -45.57 -6.89 -0.21
N VAL A 182 -46.44 -7.90 -0.29
CA VAL A 182 -47.82 -7.73 -0.79
C VAL A 182 -48.62 -6.82 0.13
N TYR A 183 -48.46 -6.95 1.44
CA TYR A 183 -49.06 -6.07 2.44
C TYR A 183 -48.58 -4.62 2.29
N MET A 184 -47.33 -4.41 1.87
CA MET A 184 -46.79 -3.09 1.53
C MET A 184 -47.30 -2.53 0.18
N GLY A 185 -48.09 -3.31 -0.58
CA GLY A 185 -48.71 -2.90 -1.84
C GLY A 185 -47.95 -3.29 -3.10
N PHE A 186 -46.88 -4.11 -2.98
CA PHE A 186 -46.15 -4.63 -4.14
C PHE A 186 -46.86 -5.85 -4.73
N ASN A 187 -46.73 -6.06 -6.05
CA ASN A 187 -47.32 -7.23 -6.72
C ASN A 187 -46.61 -8.52 -6.27
N ALA A 188 -47.37 -9.57 -5.96
CA ALA A 188 -46.84 -10.85 -5.49
C ALA A 188 -45.78 -11.46 -6.42
N GLY A 189 -45.99 -11.41 -7.74
CA GLY A 189 -45.03 -11.97 -8.70
C GLY A 189 -43.71 -11.18 -8.77
N ILE A 190 -43.79 -9.85 -8.62
CA ILE A 190 -42.62 -8.96 -8.61
C ILE A 190 -41.87 -9.08 -7.27
N ALA A 191 -42.61 -9.20 -6.17
CA ALA A 191 -42.07 -9.41 -4.83
C ALA A 191 -41.31 -10.75 -4.73
N GLU A 192 -41.85 -11.83 -5.30
CA GLU A 192 -41.19 -13.13 -5.35
C GLU A 192 -39.89 -13.07 -6.16
N GLN A 193 -39.91 -12.45 -7.35
CA GLN A 193 -38.71 -12.26 -8.17
C GLN A 193 -37.63 -11.43 -7.44
N ALA A 194 -38.01 -10.31 -6.82
CA ALA A 194 -37.08 -9.47 -6.05
C ALA A 194 -36.43 -10.26 -4.90
N LEU A 195 -37.22 -11.00 -4.13
CA LEU A 195 -36.71 -11.79 -3.01
C LEU A 195 -35.83 -12.96 -3.47
N LYS A 196 -36.10 -13.54 -4.65
CA LYS A 196 -35.26 -14.59 -5.23
C LYS A 196 -33.88 -14.05 -5.62
N ILE A 197 -33.82 -12.83 -6.16
CA ILE A 197 -32.56 -12.15 -6.52
C ILE A 197 -31.75 -11.76 -5.28
N PHE A 198 -32.41 -11.20 -4.26
CA PHE A 198 -31.74 -10.75 -3.02
C PHE A 198 -31.62 -11.85 -1.95
N ARG A 199 -31.81 -13.13 -2.32
CA ARG A 199 -31.73 -14.31 -1.42
C ARG A 199 -32.49 -14.12 -0.10
N GLY A 200 -33.70 -13.55 -0.18
CA GLY A 200 -34.59 -13.35 0.97
C GLY A 200 -34.33 -12.09 1.79
N ASN A 201 -33.44 -11.19 1.36
CA ASN A 201 -33.27 -9.90 2.01
C ASN A 201 -34.45 -8.95 1.69
N ILE A 202 -35.42 -8.90 2.60
CA ILE A 202 -36.64 -8.09 2.48
C ILE A 202 -36.31 -6.59 2.37
N GLN A 203 -35.31 -6.11 3.11
CA GLN A 203 -34.97 -4.68 3.16
C GLN A 203 -34.44 -4.20 1.80
N LEU A 204 -33.54 -4.96 1.18
CA LEU A 204 -33.04 -4.66 -0.16
C LEU A 204 -34.12 -4.79 -1.23
N ALA A 205 -34.96 -5.83 -1.14
CA ALA A 205 -36.09 -6.02 -2.05
C ALA A 205 -37.07 -4.83 -2.00
N VAL A 206 -37.46 -4.39 -0.80
CA VAL A 206 -38.32 -3.21 -0.64
C VAL A 206 -37.64 -1.96 -1.18
N GLN A 207 -36.37 -1.74 -0.87
CA GLN A 207 -35.65 -0.52 -1.25
C GLN A 207 -35.50 -0.40 -2.77
N THR A 208 -35.21 -1.50 -3.45
CA THR A 208 -35.11 -1.54 -4.91
C THR A 208 -36.48 -1.37 -5.57
N LEU A 209 -37.51 -2.06 -5.07
CA LEU A 209 -38.88 -1.90 -5.58
C LEU A 209 -39.40 -0.48 -5.40
N LEU A 210 -39.08 0.17 -4.27
CA LEU A 210 -39.47 1.56 -4.04
C LEU A 210 -38.74 2.50 -5.03
N HIS A 211 -37.45 2.26 -5.28
CA HIS A 211 -36.65 3.07 -6.21
C HIS A 211 -37.18 3.02 -7.65
N TYR A 212 -37.58 1.82 -8.11
CA TYR A 212 -38.09 1.59 -9.46
C TYR A 212 -39.62 1.63 -9.56
N GLY A 213 -40.32 2.21 -8.58
CA GLY A 213 -41.77 2.43 -8.63
C GLY A 213 -42.61 1.15 -8.70
N GLY A 214 -42.13 0.05 -8.10
CA GLY A 214 -42.83 -1.24 -8.05
C GLY A 214 -42.56 -2.17 -9.23
N SER A 215 -41.53 -1.88 -10.05
CA SER A 215 -41.08 -2.74 -11.15
C SER A 215 -39.60 -3.12 -11.00
N LEU A 216 -39.16 -4.28 -11.47
CA LEU A 216 -37.73 -4.62 -11.53
C LEU A 216 -37.11 -4.18 -12.85
N PRO A 217 -35.87 -3.65 -12.85
CA PRO A 217 -35.14 -3.35 -14.09
C PRO A 217 -34.90 -4.62 -14.91
N ALA A 218 -34.91 -4.48 -16.24
CA ALA A 218 -34.83 -5.60 -17.18
C ALA A 218 -33.57 -6.49 -17.01
N ASP A 219 -32.46 -5.89 -16.57
CA ASP A 219 -31.20 -6.60 -16.28
C ASP A 219 -31.31 -7.57 -15.08
N LEU A 220 -32.29 -7.38 -14.20
CA LEU A 220 -32.56 -8.24 -13.04
C LEU A 220 -33.67 -9.26 -13.28
N GLN A 221 -34.39 -9.16 -14.40
CA GLN A 221 -35.43 -10.12 -14.77
C GLN A 221 -34.76 -11.34 -15.42
N THR A 222 -34.70 -12.46 -14.70
CA THR A 222 -34.26 -13.73 -15.29
C THR A 222 -35.17 -14.09 -16.47
N PRO A 223 -34.66 -14.32 -17.69
CA PRO A 223 -35.50 -14.79 -18.78
C PRO A 223 -35.77 -16.30 -18.59
N SER A 224 -37.03 -16.68 -18.36
CA SER A 224 -37.69 -18.00 -18.65
C SER A 224 -38.74 -18.34 -17.57
N ASP A 225 -39.96 -18.82 -17.84
CA ASP A 225 -40.57 -19.31 -19.08
C ASP A 225 -42.11 -19.25 -18.99
N SER A 226 -42.75 -18.98 -20.12
CA SER A 226 -44.15 -19.30 -20.38
C SER A 226 -44.22 -20.53 -21.29
N THR A 227 -45.01 -21.55 -20.90
CA THR A 227 -45.56 -22.68 -21.70
C THR A 227 -44.53 -23.79 -22.06
N THR A 228 -44.70 -25.11 -21.88
CA THR A 228 -45.85 -26.04 -21.98
C THR A 228 -45.54 -27.42 -21.32
N THR A 229 -46.58 -28.08 -20.78
CA THR A 229 -46.90 -29.53 -20.65
C THR A 229 -45.85 -30.67 -20.50
N SER A 230 -46.22 -31.60 -19.60
CA SER A 230 -45.95 -33.07 -19.56
C SER A 230 -44.58 -33.50 -19.02
N ASN A 231 -44.38 -34.56 -18.23
CA ASN A 231 -45.21 -35.59 -17.60
C ASN A 231 -44.26 -36.46 -16.71
N GLU A 232 -44.80 -37.20 -15.72
CA GLU A 232 -44.21 -38.33 -14.94
C GLU A 232 -42.84 -38.14 -14.24
N SER A 233 -42.45 -38.74 -13.10
CA SER A 233 -43.03 -39.55 -12.02
C SER A 233 -41.86 -39.89 -11.08
N SER A 234 -42.09 -39.82 -9.76
CA SER A 234 -41.47 -40.57 -8.65
C SER A 234 -40.00 -41.04 -8.70
N SER A 235 -39.18 -40.66 -7.70
CA SER A 235 -38.66 -41.65 -6.72
C SER A 235 -37.97 -40.98 -5.53
N SER A 236 -38.21 -41.59 -4.37
CA SER A 236 -37.78 -41.25 -3.01
C SER A 236 -36.37 -41.73 -2.69
N LYS A 237 -35.67 -41.03 -1.77
CA LYS A 237 -34.98 -41.62 -0.59
C LYS A 237 -34.17 -40.60 0.26
N ASP A 238 -34.58 -40.52 1.52
CA ASP A 238 -33.84 -40.50 2.79
C ASP A 238 -32.56 -39.68 3.00
N SER A 239 -32.63 -38.82 4.02
CA SER A 239 -31.54 -38.22 4.82
C SER A 239 -30.75 -39.27 5.65
N PRO A 240 -29.61 -38.96 6.30
CA PRO A 240 -29.51 -38.03 7.45
C PRO A 240 -28.30 -37.06 7.38
N THR A 241 -28.45 -35.84 7.90
CA THR A 241 -27.86 -35.35 9.18
C THR A 241 -26.35 -35.57 9.33
N ASP A 242 -25.59 -34.47 9.33
CA ASP A 242 -24.74 -34.12 10.47
C ASP A 242 -24.48 -32.62 10.51
N SER A 243 -24.86 -32.03 11.64
CA SER A 243 -24.62 -30.64 12.01
C SER A 243 -23.28 -30.54 12.74
N ALA A 244 -22.41 -29.67 12.28
CA ALA A 244 -21.44 -28.88 13.05
C ALA A 244 -20.64 -28.09 12.02
N GLY A 245 -20.42 -26.79 12.09
CA GLY A 245 -20.47 -25.90 13.22
C GLY A 245 -19.53 -24.78 12.83
N THR A 246 -20.10 -23.59 12.67
CA THR A 246 -19.56 -22.27 13.02
C THR A 246 -18.05 -22.04 12.89
N SER A 247 -17.75 -20.88 12.26
CA SER A 247 -16.62 -19.99 12.57
C SER A 247 -15.43 -20.07 11.61
N GLY A 248 -15.35 -19.06 10.74
CA GLY A 248 -14.19 -18.79 9.91
C GLY A 248 -14.36 -17.52 9.08
N ALA A 249 -14.90 -16.44 9.67
CA ALA A 249 -15.02 -15.14 9.00
C ALA A 249 -13.82 -14.20 9.28
N SER A 250 -12.71 -14.73 9.79
CA SER A 250 -11.53 -13.93 10.17
C SER A 250 -10.31 -14.16 9.26
N THR A 251 -10.34 -15.10 8.33
CA THR A 251 -9.11 -15.48 7.60
C THR A 251 -8.73 -14.51 6.49
N ASP A 252 -9.67 -13.92 5.76
CA ASP A 252 -9.32 -13.09 4.61
C ASP A 252 -8.76 -11.71 5.01
N GLU A 253 -9.27 -11.12 6.08
CA GLU A 253 -8.79 -9.81 6.57
C GLU A 253 -7.40 -9.93 7.21
N ASP A 254 -7.14 -11.01 7.95
CA ASP A 254 -5.82 -11.25 8.56
C ASP A 254 -4.77 -11.56 7.47
N MET A 255 -5.14 -12.29 6.42
CA MET A 255 -4.25 -12.59 5.28
C MET A 255 -3.92 -11.36 4.43
N GLU A 256 -4.88 -10.45 4.16
CA GLU A 256 -4.60 -9.20 3.43
C GLU A 256 -3.73 -8.23 4.24
N VAL A 257 -3.91 -8.18 5.57
CA VAL A 257 -3.06 -7.35 6.42
C VAL A 257 -1.63 -7.90 6.47
N ASP A 258 -1.47 -9.22 6.51
CA ASP A 258 -0.19 -9.92 6.52
C ASP A 258 0.58 -9.72 5.20
N ALA A 259 -0.10 -9.85 4.06
CA ALA A 259 0.49 -9.58 2.74
C ALA A 259 0.91 -8.12 2.56
N VAL A 260 0.16 -7.16 3.14
CA VAL A 260 0.55 -5.75 3.12
C VAL A 260 1.73 -5.47 4.05
N SER A 261 1.84 -6.14 5.21
CA SER A 261 3.04 -6.02 6.05
C SER A 261 4.28 -6.58 5.37
N GLU A 262 4.18 -7.73 4.70
CA GLU A 262 5.29 -8.31 3.94
C GLU A 262 5.82 -7.33 2.88
N ILE A 263 4.92 -6.68 2.12
CA ILE A 263 5.32 -5.66 1.12
C ILE A 263 5.91 -4.41 1.78
N LEU A 264 5.42 -4.01 2.97
CA LEU A 264 5.94 -2.84 3.69
C LEU A 264 7.34 -3.06 4.23
N GLU A 265 7.77 -4.29 4.48
CA GLU A 265 9.13 -4.62 4.93
C GLU A 265 10.17 -4.36 3.83
N ASP A 266 9.80 -4.56 2.56
CA ASP A 266 10.67 -4.34 1.41
C ASP A 266 10.73 -2.89 0.94
N ILE A 267 9.83 -2.03 1.42
CA ILE A 267 9.82 -0.62 1.08
C ILE A 267 10.80 0.11 2.02
N PRO A 268 11.85 0.76 1.49
CA PRO A 268 12.77 1.52 2.33
C PRO A 268 11.98 2.54 3.15
N GLU A 269 12.25 2.55 4.45
CA GLU A 269 11.54 3.39 5.39
C GLU A 269 11.70 4.88 5.08
N HIS A 270 12.77 5.23 4.37
CA HIS A 270 13.09 6.57 3.97
C HIS A 270 13.85 6.63 2.64
N GLU A 271 13.54 7.64 1.82
CA GLU A 271 14.10 7.87 0.47
C GLU A 271 15.62 8.12 0.47
N GLU A 272 16.26 8.21 1.63
CA GLU A 272 17.70 8.46 1.73
C GLU A 272 18.43 7.33 2.46
N ASP A 273 17.76 6.22 2.78
CA ASP A 273 18.38 5.08 3.48
C ASP A 273 19.48 4.43 2.63
N TYR A 274 19.38 4.47 1.30
CA TYR A 274 20.46 4.04 0.40
C TYR A 274 21.73 4.90 0.49
N LEU A 275 21.67 6.06 1.14
CA LEU A 275 22.81 6.96 1.37
C LEU A 275 23.43 6.80 2.75
N ASP A 276 22.95 5.87 3.57
CA ASP A 276 23.54 5.55 4.88
C ASP A 276 24.78 4.67 4.72
N LEU A 277 25.82 5.24 4.11
CA LEU A 277 27.14 4.63 3.96
C LEU A 277 28.06 5.09 5.09
N THR A 278 28.78 4.15 5.71
CA THR A 278 29.79 4.40 6.74
C THR A 278 31.11 4.92 6.16
N LEU A 279 31.33 4.71 4.85
CA LEU A 279 32.53 5.11 4.10
C LEU A 279 33.83 4.43 4.56
N GLU A 280 33.74 3.38 5.39
CA GLU A 280 34.89 2.66 5.94
C GLU A 280 35.73 1.96 4.85
N GLU A 281 35.07 1.35 3.86
CA GLU A 281 35.74 0.71 2.73
C GLU A 281 36.50 1.73 1.87
N GLU A 282 35.85 2.87 1.60
CA GLU A 282 36.44 3.95 0.82
C GLU A 282 37.65 4.56 1.53
N GLU A 283 37.65 4.67 2.86
CA GLU A 283 38.80 5.11 3.64
C GLU A 283 40.03 4.22 3.42
N VAL A 284 39.83 2.90 3.55
CA VAL A 284 40.91 1.92 3.39
C VAL A 284 41.50 2.02 2.00
N VAL A 285 40.64 2.08 0.97
CA VAL A 285 41.06 2.14 -0.43
C VAL A 285 41.76 3.46 -0.74
N ILE A 286 41.25 4.61 -0.27
CA ILE A 286 41.92 5.91 -0.46
C ILE A 286 43.33 5.88 0.14
N ASN A 287 43.47 5.38 1.38
CA ASN A 287 44.76 5.31 2.06
C ASN A 287 45.75 4.38 1.36
N GLU A 288 45.27 3.22 0.88
CA GLU A 288 46.07 2.26 0.14
C GLU A 288 46.61 2.86 -1.17
N TYR A 289 45.75 3.43 -2.01
CA TYR A 289 46.18 4.00 -3.29
C TYR A 289 47.02 5.27 -3.13
N LEU A 290 46.75 6.10 -2.11
CA LEU A 290 47.64 7.22 -1.77
C LEU A 290 49.03 6.71 -1.36
N SER A 291 49.12 5.59 -0.66
CA SER A 291 50.41 4.98 -0.31
C SER A 291 51.17 4.48 -1.53
N TYR A 292 50.47 3.86 -2.49
CA TYR A 292 51.07 3.40 -3.74
C TYR A 292 51.62 4.55 -4.57
N ILE A 293 50.84 5.63 -4.74
CA ILE A 293 51.30 6.82 -5.47
C ILE A 293 52.50 7.47 -4.78
N ARG A 294 52.50 7.57 -3.45
CA ARG A 294 53.67 8.09 -2.71
C ARG A 294 54.90 7.21 -2.94
N HIS A 295 54.74 5.89 -2.95
CA HIS A 295 55.86 4.96 -3.19
C HIS A 295 56.38 5.04 -4.64
N LEU A 296 55.50 5.29 -5.62
CA LEU A 296 55.84 5.53 -7.03
C LEU A 296 56.53 6.88 -7.30
N GLN A 297 56.37 7.86 -6.40
CA GLN A 297 57.11 9.12 -6.45
C GLN A 297 58.52 9.03 -5.83
N ILE A 298 58.83 7.92 -5.14
CA ILE A 298 60.12 7.70 -4.44
C ILE A 298 61.19 6.89 -5.23
N PRO A 299 61.02 6.33 -6.45
CA PRO A 299 62.09 5.58 -7.10
C PRO A 299 62.97 6.48 -8.00
N SER A 300 64.13 6.85 -7.49
CA SER A 300 65.49 6.69 -8.08
C SER A 300 66.40 7.85 -7.66
N LYS A 301 67.32 7.55 -6.75
CA LYS A 301 68.57 8.31 -6.57
C LYS A 301 69.68 7.51 -7.21
#